data_AF-A0A2V9PA04-F1
#
_entry.id   AF-A0A2V9PA04-F1
#
_cell.length_a   1.000
_cell.length_b   1.000
_cell.length_c   1.000
_cell.angle_alpha   90.00
_cell.angle_beta   90.00
_cell.angle_gamma   90.00
#
_symmetry.space_group_name_H-M   'P 1'
#
loop_
_entity.id
_entity.type
_entity.pdbx_description
1 polymer ?
#
loop_
_entity_poly.entity_id
_entity_poly.type
_entity_poly.pdbx_seq_one_letter_code
_entity_poly.pdbx_strand_id
1 'polypeptide(L)'
;MRVINASPTLGTADVYIVTSGTSIAGLTPTFSNLAYQAASDYQSLAAGSYQVIFTPPGQQFAKITSSAQSFASGQTKTAVALDAQGRGFTTALLSDLN
;
A
#
# COMPACT_ATOMS: atom_id res chain seq x y z
N MET A 1 -7.87 3.03 -5.68
CA MET A 1 -6.96 1.97 -5.16
C MET A 1 -7.45 1.50 -3.81
N ARG A 2 -7.48 0.19 -3.60
CA ARG A 2 -7.69 -0.46 -2.30
C ARG A 2 -6.41 -1.14 -1.85
N VAL A 3 -6.23 -1.27 -0.54
CA VAL A 3 -5.06 -1.95 0.04
C VAL A 3 -5.52 -3.05 0.98
N ILE A 4 -4.87 -4.20 0.91
CA ILE A 4 -5.12 -5.35 1.80
C ILE A 4 -3.81 -5.70 2.50
N ASN A 5 -3.87 -5.87 3.82
CA ASN A 5 -2.77 -6.42 4.57
C ASN A 5 -3.00 -7.92 4.79
N ALA A 6 -2.36 -8.74 3.95
CA ALA A 6 -2.42 -10.20 4.05
C ALA A 6 -1.11 -10.79 4.61
N SER A 7 -0.27 -9.96 5.25
CA SER A 7 0.99 -10.40 5.88
C SER A 7 0.80 -10.51 7.40
N PRO A 8 0.78 -11.74 7.96
CA PRO A 8 0.73 -11.90 9.41
C PRO A 8 1.99 -11.35 10.10
N THR A 9 3.15 -11.43 9.45
CA THR A 9 4.41 -10.96 10.07
C THR A 9 4.61 -9.44 10.00
N LEU A 10 3.89 -8.74 9.11
CA LEU A 10 3.88 -7.28 9.06
C LEU A 10 3.12 -6.71 10.27
N GLY A 11 2.13 -7.45 10.77
CA GLY A 11 1.22 -6.99 11.81
C GLY A 11 0.38 -5.80 11.34
N THR A 12 -0.06 -4.96 12.27
CA THR A 12 -0.75 -3.70 11.93
C THR A 12 0.22 -2.73 11.27
N ALA A 13 -0.20 -2.07 10.19
CA ALA A 13 0.64 -1.13 9.46
C ALA A 13 -0.09 0.17 9.10
N ASP A 14 0.64 1.27 9.07
CA ASP A 14 0.23 2.50 8.41
C ASP A 14 0.55 2.41 6.92
N VAL A 15 -0.36 2.89 6.08
CA VAL A 15 -0.30 2.77 4.63
C VAL A 15 -0.28 4.15 4.01
N TYR A 16 0.71 4.38 3.15
CA TYR A 16 0.87 5.59 2.36
C TYR A 16 0.70 5.25 0.89
N ILE A 17 -0.18 5.98 0.21
CA ILE A 17 -0.28 5.97 -1.25
C ILE A 17 0.27 7.31 -1.75
N VAL A 18 1.46 7.27 -2.33
CA VAL A 18 2.18 8.47 -2.78
C VAL A 18 2.61 8.33 -4.22
N THR A 19 2.86 9.46 -4.88
CA THR A 19 3.50 9.44 -6.21
C THR A 19 4.84 8.72 -6.14
N SER A 20 5.19 7.99 -7.20
CA SER A 20 6.41 7.19 -7.23
C SER A 20 7.65 8.05 -6.94
N GLY A 21 8.50 7.60 -6.00
CA GLY A 21 9.71 8.31 -5.60
C GLY A 21 9.50 9.43 -4.57
N THR A 22 8.28 9.68 -4.13
CA THR A 22 7.99 10.67 -3.08
C THR A 22 8.32 10.12 -1.69
N SER A 23 8.99 10.93 -0.87
CA SER A 23 9.24 10.61 0.55
C SER A 23 7.96 10.71 1.37
N ILE A 24 7.80 9.80 2.34
CA ILE A 24 6.69 9.83 3.31
C ILE A 24 7.00 10.64 4.57
N ALA A 25 8.19 11.23 4.67
CA ALA A 25 8.60 12.02 5.84
C ALA A 25 7.66 13.21 6.05
N GLY A 26 7.13 13.34 7.26
CA GLY A 26 6.18 14.41 7.62
C GLY A 26 4.77 14.25 7.02
N LEU A 27 4.49 13.18 6.27
CA LEU A 27 3.15 12.92 5.74
C LEU A 27 2.28 12.14 6.74
N THR A 28 0.97 12.37 6.69
CA THR A 28 -0.01 11.52 7.36
C THR A 28 -0.28 10.26 6.52
N PRO A 29 -0.50 9.08 7.14
CA PRO A 29 -0.87 7.88 6.40
C PRO A 29 -2.17 8.12 5.64
N THR A 30 -2.29 7.52 4.45
CA THR A 30 -3.57 7.45 3.72
C THR A 30 -4.57 6.58 4.48
N PHE A 31 -4.08 5.46 5.02
CA PHE A 31 -4.83 4.61 5.95
C PHE A 31 -3.96 4.32 7.16
N SER A 32 -4.46 4.62 8.35
CA SER A 32 -3.73 4.34 9.60
C SER A 32 -4.19 3.01 10.19
N ASN A 33 -3.28 2.30 10.84
CA ASN A 33 -3.56 1.07 11.59
C ASN A 33 -4.30 -0.03 10.80
N LEU A 34 -3.91 -0.27 9.54
CA LEU A 34 -4.46 -1.36 8.74
C LEU A 34 -3.98 -2.72 9.30
N ALA A 35 -4.88 -3.39 10.02
CA ALA A 35 -4.60 -4.67 10.68
C ALA A 35 -4.39 -5.82 9.67
N TYR A 36 -3.76 -6.91 10.13
CA TYR A 36 -3.70 -8.15 9.37
C TYR A 36 -5.10 -8.67 9.02
N GLN A 37 -5.28 -9.17 7.79
CA GLN A 37 -6.53 -9.58 7.15
C GLN A 37 -7.56 -8.46 6.93
N ALA A 38 -7.20 -7.20 7.21
CA ALA A 38 -8.07 -6.07 6.91
C ALA A 38 -7.83 -5.55 5.49
N ALA A 39 -8.89 -4.99 4.93
CA ALA A 39 -8.87 -4.21 3.70
C ALA A 39 -9.21 -2.76 4.01
N SER A 40 -8.55 -1.83 3.32
CA SER A 40 -8.91 -0.42 3.35
C SER A 40 -10.19 -0.16 2.55
N ASP A 41 -10.77 1.02 2.76
CA ASP A 41 -11.68 1.61 1.78
C ASP A 41 -10.94 1.92 0.46
N TYR A 42 -11.71 2.23 -0.58
CA TYR A 42 -11.15 2.65 -1.86
C TYR A 42 -10.73 4.13 -1.81
N GLN A 43 -9.44 4.40 -2.03
CA GLN A 43 -8.91 5.73 -2.27
C GLN A 43 -9.05 6.10 -3.76
N SER A 44 -9.76 7.19 -4.07
CA SER A 44 -9.75 7.75 -5.43
C SER A 44 -8.41 8.40 -5.72
N LEU A 45 -7.85 8.10 -6.90
CA LEU A 45 -6.57 8.63 -7.36
C LEU A 45 -6.74 9.25 -8.74
N ALA A 46 -6.05 10.37 -8.97
CA ALA A 46 -5.91 10.91 -10.31
C ALA A 46 -5.06 9.97 -11.18
N ALA A 47 -5.09 10.18 -12.50
CA ALA A 47 -4.18 9.48 -13.39
C ALA A 47 -2.73 9.84 -13.04
N GLY A 48 -1.86 8.83 -12.91
CA GLY A 48 -0.49 9.03 -12.44
C GLY A 48 0.20 7.73 -12.06
N SER A 49 1.44 7.82 -11.57
CA SER A 49 2.21 6.68 -11.09
C SER A 49 2.37 6.75 -9.58
N TYR A 50 1.93 5.71 -8.88
CA TYR A 50 1.87 5.65 -7.42
C TYR A 50 2.60 4.43 -6.87
N GLN A 51 3.11 4.57 -5.65
CA GLN A 51 3.62 3.47 -4.83
C GLN A 51 2.80 3.35 -3.56
N VAL A 52 2.69 2.12 -3.07
CA VAL A 52 2.10 1.82 -1.77
C VAL A 52 3.23 1.49 -0.80
N ILE A 53 3.32 2.24 0.28
CA ILE A 53 4.35 2.09 1.30
C ILE A 53 3.67 1.70 2.62
N PHE A 54 4.20 0.66 3.25
CA PHE A 54 3.72 0.19 4.55
C PHE A 54 4.79 0.49 5.61
N THR A 55 4.38 1.08 6.71
CA THR A 55 5.23 1.34 7.88
C THR A 55 4.57 0.80 9.15
N PRO A 56 5.32 0.60 10.23
CA PRO A 56 4.72 0.32 11.53
C PRO A 56 4.00 1.55 12.07
N PRO A 57 2.95 1.36 12.91
CA PRO A 57 2.07 2.43 13.32
C PRO A 57 2.79 3.59 14.00
N GLY A 58 2.48 4.81 13.58
CA GLY A 58 3.04 6.05 14.12
C GLY A 58 4.50 6.30 13.73
N GLN A 59 5.05 5.53 12.79
CA GLN A 59 6.44 5.66 12.35
C GLN A 59 6.52 5.74 10.82
N GLN A 60 7.61 6.33 10.31
CA GLN A 60 7.80 6.60 8.88
C GLN A 60 8.97 5.81 8.26
N PHE A 61 9.24 4.61 8.80
CA PHE A 61 10.22 3.69 8.24
C PHE A 61 9.53 2.61 7.41
N ALA A 62 9.82 2.58 6.11
CA ALA A 62 9.22 1.63 5.19
C ALA A 62 9.64 0.19 5.53
N LYS A 63 8.63 -0.67 5.73
CA LYS A 63 8.80 -2.14 5.75
C LYS A 63 8.58 -2.73 4.37
N ILE A 64 7.65 -2.13 3.63
CA ILE A 64 7.31 -2.51 2.26
C ILE A 64 7.22 -1.24 1.44
N THR A 65 7.84 -1.25 0.27
CA THR A 65 7.59 -0.27 -0.79
C THR A 65 7.25 -1.04 -2.04
N SER A 66 6.03 -0.85 -2.58
CA SER A 66 5.63 -1.53 -3.80
C SER A 66 6.44 -1.02 -5.01
N SER A 67 6.42 -1.79 -6.10
CA SER A 67 6.78 -1.25 -7.41
C SER A 67 5.82 -0.11 -7.79
N ALA A 68 6.29 0.80 -8.64
CA ALA A 68 5.48 1.91 -9.14
C ALA A 68 4.36 1.39 -10.03
N GLN A 69 3.16 1.92 -9.83
CA GLN A 69 1.94 1.49 -10.53
C GLN A 69 1.30 2.67 -11.24
N SER A 70 1.19 2.56 -12.56
CA SER A 70 0.43 3.50 -13.37
C SER A 70 -1.06 3.27 -13.19
N PHE A 71 -1.79 4.37 -12.93
CA PHE A 71 -3.24 4.45 -12.90
C PHE A 71 -3.70 5.36 -14.02
N ALA A 72 -4.57 4.86 -14.89
CA ALA A 72 -5.36 5.70 -15.80
C ALA A 72 -6.66 6.15 -15.11
N SER A 73 -7.31 7.17 -15.66
CA SER A 73 -8.60 7.63 -15.14
C SER A 73 -9.63 6.49 -15.17
N GLY A 74 -10.38 6.35 -14.07
CA GLY A 74 -11.41 5.30 -13.93
C GLY A 74 -10.87 3.90 -13.66
N GLN A 75 -9.56 3.72 -13.43
CA GLN A 75 -9.00 2.41 -13.07
C GLN A 75 -9.06 2.15 -11.56
N THR A 76 -9.55 0.96 -11.22
CA THR A 76 -9.52 0.43 -9.86
C THR A 76 -8.49 -0.69 -9.76
N LYS A 77 -7.63 -0.63 -8.74
CA LYS A 77 -6.64 -1.67 -8.44
C LYS A 77 -6.58 -1.94 -6.95
N THR A 78 -6.19 -3.15 -6.60
CA THR A 78 -5.94 -3.59 -5.23
C THR A 78 -4.48 -3.96 -5.05
N ALA A 79 -3.82 -3.36 -4.06
CA ALA A 79 -2.49 -3.75 -3.61
C ALA A 79 -2.61 -4.66 -2.38
N VAL A 80 -1.89 -5.78 -2.38
CA VAL A 80 -1.92 -6.76 -1.29
C VAL A 80 -0.52 -6.91 -0.72
N ALA A 81 -0.33 -6.56 0.55
CA ALA A 81 0.90 -6.86 1.29
C ALA A 81 0.94 -8.33 1.69
N LEU A 82 2.07 -8.98 1.43
CA LEU A 82 2.28 -10.41 1.65
C LEU A 82 3.64 -10.64 2.32
N ASP A 83 3.78 -11.75 3.02
CA ASP A 83 5.09 -12.26 3.38
C ASP A 83 5.82 -12.73 2.11
N ALA A 84 7.10 -12.41 1.99
CA ALA A 84 7.92 -12.96 0.91
C ALA A 84 8.32 -14.41 1.24
N GLN A 85 8.59 -15.24 0.23
CA GLN A 85 9.24 -16.54 0.48
C GLN A 85 10.67 -16.29 1.00
N GLY A 86 10.86 -16.40 2.31
CA GLY A 86 12.11 -16.08 3.01
C GLY A 86 11.92 -15.06 4.14
N ARG A 87 12.95 -14.24 4.42
CA ARG A 87 12.83 -13.08 5.31
C ARG A 87 12.41 -11.85 4.50
N GLY A 88 11.29 -11.21 4.85
CA GLY A 88 10.87 -9.93 4.27
C GLY A 88 9.42 -9.93 3.79
N PHE A 89 9.07 -8.93 2.99
CA PHE A 89 7.71 -8.67 2.54
C PHE A 89 7.66 -8.43 1.03
N THR A 90 6.51 -8.63 0.44
CA THR A 90 6.25 -8.33 -0.98
C THR A 90 4.87 -7.75 -1.18
N THR A 91 4.58 -7.27 -2.40
CA THR A 91 3.26 -6.80 -2.80
C THR A 91 2.77 -7.50 -4.04
N ALA A 92 1.52 -7.96 -4.04
CA ALA A 92 0.81 -8.36 -5.25
C ALA A 92 -0.15 -7.23 -5.67
N LEU A 93 -0.39 -7.10 -6.97
CA LEU A 93 -1.27 -6.08 -7.53
C LEU A 93 -2.30 -6.73 -8.44
N LEU A 94 -3.56 -6.40 -8.17
CA LEU A 94 -4.72 -6.92 -8.86
C LEU A 94 -5.42 -5.76 -9.56
N SER A 95 -5.66 -5.90 -10.86
CA SER A 95 -6.60 -5.02 -11.57
C SER A 95 -8.01 -5.47 -11.24
N ASP A 96 -8.85 -4.54 -10.79
CA ASP A 96 -10.27 -4.83 -10.58
C ASP A 96 -10.99 -4.79 -11.94
N LEU A 97 -12.04 -5.59 -12.09
CA LEU A 97 -12.88 -5.55 -13.29
C LEU A 97 -13.87 -4.40 -13.11
N ASN A 98 -13.83 -3.42 -14.01
CA ASN A 98 -14.89 -2.40 -14.10
C ASN A 98 -16.18 -3.02 -14.65
#